data_AF-A0A126Z2L2-F1
#
_entry.id   AF-A0A126Z2L2-F1
#
_cell.length_a   1.000
_cell.length_b   1.000
_cell.length_c   1.000
_cell.angle_alpha   90.00
_cell.angle_beta   90.00
_cell.angle_gamma   90.00
#
_symmetry.space_group_name_H-M   'P 1'
#
loop_
_entity.id
_entity.type
_entity.pdbx_description
1 polymer ?
#
loop_
_entity_poly.entity_id
_entity_poly.type
_entity_poly.pdbx_seq_one_letter_code
_entity_poly.pdbx_strand_id
1 'polypeptide(L)' 'MTELIPPAVATEAQGGMNPAALPLDDYLDEVIALLTAADAADEIVVRAAQRLRWAERDGTYADLLAQRSQALSMLPGRD' A
#
# COMPACT_ATOMS: atom_id res chain seq x y z
N MET A 1 -9.45 18.80 3.45
CA MET A 1 -8.09 18.28 3.21
C MET A 1 -8.26 16.78 3.15
N THR A 2 -7.89 16.15 2.04
CA THR A 2 -8.02 14.70 1.87
C THR A 2 -6.72 14.00 2.26
N GLU A 3 -6.80 13.01 3.15
CA GLU A 3 -5.71 12.10 3.48
C GLU A 3 -5.60 11.02 2.39
N LEU A 4 -4.38 10.73 1.95
CA LEU A 4 -4.11 9.73 0.93
C LEU A 4 -3.22 8.63 1.51
N ILE A 5 -3.70 7.39 1.44
CA ILE A 5 -2.98 6.20 1.91
C ILE A 5 -2.52 5.40 0.68
N PRO A 6 -1.23 5.53 0.29
CA PRO A 6 -0.69 4.85 -0.88
C PRO A 6 -0.24 3.42 -0.58
N PRO A 7 -0.15 2.55 -1.61
CA PRO A 7 0.59 1.29 -1.53
C PRO A 7 2.09 1.56 -1.65
N ALA A 8 2.90 0.50 -1.72
CA ALA A 8 4.24 0.65 -2.30
C ALA A 8 4.09 1.03 -3.78
N VAL A 9 4.73 2.12 -4.21
CA VAL A 9 4.66 2.63 -5.59
C VAL A 9 6.02 2.47 -6.26
N ALA A 10 6.05 1.87 -7.45
CA ALA A 10 7.25 1.64 -8.24
C ALA A 10 7.73 2.94 -8.90
N THR A 11 8.32 3.81 -8.09
CA THR A 11 8.98 5.04 -8.59
C THR A 11 10.30 4.70 -9.28
N GLU A 12 10.75 5.55 -10.21
CA GLU A 12 12.02 5.36 -10.92
C GLU A 12 13.21 5.19 -9.96
N ALA A 13 13.20 5.92 -8.84
CA ALA A 13 14.22 5.83 -7.80
C ALA A 13 14.31 4.44 -7.12
N GLN A 14 13.22 3.65 -7.13
CA GLN A 14 13.18 2.31 -6.57
C GLN A 14 13.52 1.21 -7.57
N GLY A 15 13.77 1.55 -8.85
CA GLY A 15 14.33 0.65 -9.86
C GLY A 15 13.61 -0.70 -10.03
N GLY A 16 12.31 -0.77 -9.72
CA GLY A 16 11.53 -2.01 -9.80
C GLY A 16 11.93 -3.11 -8.81
N MET A 17 12.67 -2.79 -7.73
CA MET A 17 13.17 -3.79 -6.77
C MET A 17 12.07 -4.53 -6.03
N ASN A 18 10.90 -3.91 -5.89
CA ASN A 18 9.73 -4.53 -5.28
C ASN A 18 8.74 -4.97 -6.37
N PRO A 19 8.69 -6.27 -6.72
CA PRO A 19 7.76 -6.76 -7.74
C PRO A 19 6.28 -6.65 -7.33
N ALA A 20 6.00 -6.39 -6.04
CA ALA A 20 4.65 -6.16 -5.53
C ALA A 20 4.27 -4.66 -5.47
N ALA A 21 5.15 -3.75 -5.91
CA ALA A 21 4.84 -2.32 -5.97
C ALA A 21 3.92 -2.00 -7.17
N LEU A 22 2.97 -1.10 -6.96
CA LEU A 22 2.06 -0.63 -8.01
C LEU A 22 2.82 0.31 -8.97
N PRO A 23 2.69 0.17 -10.30
CA PRO A 23 3.25 1.14 -11.24
C PRO A 23 2.83 2.57 -10.94
N LEU A 24 3.73 3.54 -11.16
CA LEU A 24 3.45 4.95 -10.86
C LEU A 24 2.25 5.48 -11.64
N ASP A 25 2.16 5.15 -12.92
CA ASP A 25 1.06 5.60 -13.78
C ASP A 25 -0.29 5.05 -13.28
N ASP A 26 -0.36 3.75 -12.97
CA ASP A 26 -1.57 3.12 -12.40
C ASP A 26 -1.99 3.76 -11.06
N TYR A 27 -1.01 4.10 -10.21
CA TYR A 27 -1.25 4.80 -8.96
C TYR A 27 -1.82 6.21 -9.19
N LEU A 28 -1.23 6.97 -10.11
CA LEU A 28 -1.66 8.33 -10.43
C LEU A 28 -3.06 8.33 -11.07
N ASP A 29 -3.34 7.40 -11.98
CA ASP A 29 -4.65 7.25 -12.60
C ASP A 29 -5.74 7.02 -11.55
N GLU A 30 -5.53 6.11 -10.59
CA GLU A 30 -6.49 5.85 -9.51
C GLU A 30 -6.66 7.08 -8.60
N VAL A 31 -5.56 7.70 -8.16
CA VAL A 31 -5.62 8.82 -7.22
C VAL A 31 -6.28 10.05 -7.84
N ILE A 32 -5.94 10.41 -9.08
CA ILE A 32 -6.53 11.55 -9.76
C ILE A 32 -8.02 11.31 -10.02
N ALA A 33 -8.43 10.08 -10.39
CA ALA A 33 -9.84 9.75 -10.55
C ALA A 33 -10.63 9.92 -9.23
N LEU A 34 -10.07 9.51 -8.09
CA LEU A 34 -10.72 9.62 -6.78
C LEU A 34 -10.76 11.05 -6.26
N LEU A 35 -9.68 11.82 -6.46
CA LEU A 35 -9.61 13.22 -6.03
C LEU A 35 -10.53 14.15 -6.83
N THR A 36 -10.84 13.78 -8.07
CA THR A 36 -11.69 14.60 -8.96
C THR A 36 -13.17 14.18 -8.95
N ALA A 37 -13.52 13.17 -8.15
CA ALA A 37 -14.91 12.77 -7.93
C ALA A 37 -15.71 13.87 -7.23
N ALA A 38 -17.01 13.98 -7.56
CA ALA A 38 -17.88 15.02 -7.02
C ALA A 38 -18.06 14.95 -5.49
N ASP A 39 -17.87 13.76 -4.92
CA ASP A 39 -17.97 13.42 -3.51
C ASP A 39 -16.65 12.85 -2.96
N ALA A 40 -15.52 13.42 -3.40
CA ALA A 40 -14.20 13.01 -2.93
C ALA A 40 -14.13 12.92 -1.39
N ALA A 41 -13.75 11.75 -0.90
CA ALA A 41 -13.70 11.45 0.53
C ALA A 41 -12.61 12.25 1.26
N ASP A 42 -12.76 12.40 2.58
CA ASP A 42 -11.73 12.94 3.45
C ASP A 42 -10.52 11.99 3.60
N GLU A 43 -10.72 10.69 3.36
CA GLU A 43 -9.67 9.66 3.32
C GLU A 43 -9.79 8.85 2.02
N ILE A 44 -8.70 8.80 1.24
CA ILE A 44 -8.57 7.96 0.06
C ILE A 44 -7.59 6.84 0.37
N VAL A 45 -8.09 5.60 0.38
CA VAL A 45 -7.28 4.40 0.48
C VAL A 45 -7.20 3.76 -0.89
N VAL A 46 -6.05 3.89 -1.55
CA VAL A 46 -5.79 3.26 -2.85
C VAL A 46 -6.05 1.76 -2.75
N ARG A 47 -6.68 1.18 -3.77
CA ARG A 47 -7.12 -0.22 -3.78
C ARG A 47 -6.05 -1.20 -3.34
N ALA A 48 -4.83 -1.02 -3.81
CA ALA A 48 -3.70 -1.87 -3.44
C ALA A 48 -3.31 -1.79 -1.95
N ALA A 49 -3.62 -0.69 -1.26
CA ALA A 49 -3.36 -0.46 0.16
C ALA A 49 -4.49 -0.97 1.09
N GLN A 50 -5.71 -1.15 0.56
CA GLN A 50 -6.90 -1.51 1.36
C GLN A 50 -6.70 -2.78 2.20
N ARG A 51 -6.00 -3.79 1.65
CA ARG A 51 -5.70 -5.04 2.36
C ARG A 51 -4.95 -4.80 3.68
N LEU A 52 -4.03 -3.83 3.71
CA LEU A 52 -3.27 -3.49 4.92
C LEU A 52 -4.10 -2.59 5.84
N ARG A 53 -4.73 -1.58 5.26
CA ARG A 53 -5.53 -0.59 6.00
C ARG A 53 -6.70 -1.23 6.75
N TRP A 54 -7.31 -2.27 6.18
CA TRP A 54 -8.46 -2.96 6.74
C TRP A 54 -8.17 -4.30 7.41
N ALA A 55 -6.89 -4.64 7.62
CA ALA A 55 -6.49 -5.95 8.14
C ALA A 55 -7.10 -6.30 9.51
N GLU A 56 -7.22 -5.33 10.43
CA GLU A 56 -7.87 -5.56 11.73
C GLU A 56 -9.38 -5.75 11.58
N ARG A 57 -10.01 -4.88 10.78
CA ARG A 57 -11.45 -4.94 10.48
C ARG A 57 -11.84 -6.29 9.86
N ASP A 58 -11.02 -6.78 8.94
CA ASP A 58 -11.29 -7.99 8.17
C ASP A 58 -10.75 -9.26 8.88
N GLY A 59 -10.12 -9.12 10.06
CA GLY A 59 -9.58 -10.23 10.84
C GLY A 59 -8.31 -10.88 10.27
N THR A 60 -7.67 -10.28 9.26
CA THR A 60 -6.48 -10.81 8.58
C THR A 60 -5.16 -10.25 9.10
N TYR A 61 -5.20 -9.43 10.16
CA TYR A 61 -4.01 -8.76 10.70
C TYR A 61 -2.89 -9.74 11.09
N ALA A 62 -3.21 -10.80 11.84
CA ALA A 62 -2.22 -11.75 12.33
C ALA A 62 -1.48 -12.45 11.18
N ASP A 63 -2.20 -12.89 10.15
CA ASP A 63 -1.63 -13.55 8.98
C ASP A 63 -0.74 -12.60 8.16
N LEU A 64 -1.19 -11.36 7.96
CA LEU A 64 -0.40 -10.33 7.26
C LEU A 64 0.86 -9.98 8.04
N LEU A 65 0.78 -9.85 9.37
CA LEU A 65 1.93 -9.57 10.20
C LEU A 65 2.95 -10.71 10.16
N ALA A 66 2.49 -11.97 10.23
CA ALA A 66 3.34 -13.14 10.13
C ALA A 66 4.07 -13.20 8.77
N GLN A 67 3.33 -13.03 7.67
CA GLN A 67 3.89 -13.03 6.31
C GLN A 67 4.96 -11.93 6.14
N ARG A 68 4.71 -10.71 6.62
CA ARG A 68 5.65 -9.59 6.47
C ARG A 68 6.86 -9.70 7.39
N SER A 69 6.67 -10.22 8.60
CA SER A 69 7.76 -10.43 9.55
C SER A 69 8.73 -11.51 9.09
N GLN A 70 8.27 -12.49 8.31
CA GLN A 70 9.13 -13.56 7.79
C GLN A 70 10.29 -13.03 6.92
N ALA A 71 10.04 -12.01 6.10
CA ALA A 71 11.10 -11.38 5.30
C ALA A 71 12.17 -10.71 6.18
N LEU A 72 11.78 -10.20 7.36
CA LEU A 72 12.70 -9.60 8.30
C LEU A 72 13.56 -10.64 9.02
N SER A 73 13.08 -11.88 9.19
CA SER A 73 13.84 -12.97 9.85
C SER A 73 15.14 -13.32 9.15
N MET A 74 15.30 -12.95 7.87
CA MET A 74 16.52 -13.18 7.09
C MET A 74 17.54 -12.04 7.21
N LEU A 75 17.23 -10.98 7.99
CA LEU A 75 18.15 -9.85 8.19
C LEU A 75 19.27 -10.22 9.19
N PRO A 76 20.53 -9.83 8.92
CA PRO A 76 21.65 -10.07 9.83
C PRO A 76 21.40 -9.47 11.22
N GLY A 77 21.76 -10.20 12.29
CA GLY A 77 21.70 -9.71 13.66
C GLY A 77 20.36 -9.91 14.38
N ARG A 78 19.56 -10.90 13.96
CA ARG A 78 18.28 -11.29 14.60
C ARG A 78 18.33 -12.60 15.39
N ASP A 79 19.53 -13.04 15.76
CA ASP A 79 19.78 -14.17 16.67
C ASP A 79 19.66 -13.74 18.14
#